data_AF-A0A401LWW3-F1
#
_entry.id   AF-A0A401LWW3-F1
#
_cell.length_a   1.000
_cell.length_b   1.000
_cell.length_c   1.000
_cell.angle_alpha   90.00
_cell.angle_beta   90.00
_cell.angle_gamma   90.00
#
_symmetry.space_group_name_H-M   'P 1'
#
loop_
_entity.id
_entity.type
_entity.pdbx_description
1 polymer ?
#
loop_
_entity_poly.entity_id
_entity_poly.type
_entity_poly.pdbx_seq_one_letter_code
_entity_poly.pdbx_strand_id
1 'polypeptide(L)' 'MLLIFLISEKLSKQYRDEWQNKILELLDIDESYYKSKYKEPVSDFPSDSNQKFAKEMECIFNLNK' A
#
# COMPACT_ATOMS: atom_id res chain seq x y z
N MET A 1 2.35 -3.35 4.82
CA MET A 1 3.20 -2.97 3.67
C MET A 1 2.61 -3.40 2.31
N LEU A 2 2.05 -4.61 2.14
CA LEU A 2 1.35 -5.03 0.89
C LEU A 2 0.18 -4.11 0.52
N LEU A 3 -0.42 -3.54 1.54
CA LEU A 3 -1.41 -2.49 1.43
C LEU A 3 -0.90 -1.17 0.83
N ILE A 4 0.29 -0.73 1.21
CA ILE A 4 0.89 0.51 0.67
C ILE A 4 1.07 0.33 -0.83
N PHE A 5 1.51 -0.87 -1.25
CA PHE A 5 1.54 -1.25 -2.66
C PHE A 5 0.14 -1.22 -3.32
N LEU A 6 -0.88 -1.85 -2.74
CA LEU A 6 -2.23 -1.86 -3.32
C LEU A 6 -2.85 -0.46 -3.45
N ILE A 7 -2.63 0.43 -2.48
CA ILE A 7 -3.11 1.80 -2.55
C ILE A 7 -2.30 2.60 -3.60
N SER A 8 -0.98 2.39 -3.66
CA SER A 8 -0.16 3.00 -4.72
C SER A 8 -0.64 2.59 -6.11
N GLU A 9 -1.12 1.34 -6.29
CA GLU A 9 -1.70 0.89 -7.55
C GLU A 9 -3.00 1.63 -7.94
N LYS A 10 -3.77 2.11 -6.96
CA LYS A 10 -4.97 2.93 -7.20
C LYS A 10 -4.67 4.39 -7.50
N LEU A 11 -3.46 4.87 -7.21
CA LEU A 11 -3.04 6.23 -7.51
C LEU A 11 -2.56 6.36 -8.95
N SER A 12 -2.80 7.51 -9.57
CA SER A 12 -2.25 7.85 -10.88
C SER A 12 -0.71 7.86 -10.79
N LYS A 13 -0.03 7.34 -11.83
CA LYS A 13 1.44 7.15 -11.83
C LYS A 13 2.24 8.38 -11.36
N GLN A 14 1.78 9.58 -11.70
CA GLN A 14 2.42 10.84 -11.33
C GLN A 14 2.52 11.11 -9.81
N TYR A 15 1.65 10.49 -8.98
CA TYR A 15 1.63 10.69 -7.53
C TYR A 15 2.09 9.47 -6.73
N ARG A 16 2.37 8.34 -7.39
CA ARG A 16 2.68 7.07 -6.71
C ARG A 16 3.94 7.18 -5.87
N ASP A 17 5.02 7.69 -6.46
CA ASP A 17 6.32 7.77 -5.80
C ASP A 17 6.29 8.78 -4.64
N GLU A 18 5.68 9.95 -4.86
CA GLU A 18 5.55 10.99 -3.82
C GLU A 18 4.70 10.50 -2.64
N TRP A 19 3.56 9.87 -2.92
CA TRP A 19 2.69 9.33 -1.88
C TRP A 19 3.35 8.18 -1.13
N GLN A 20 4.02 7.27 -1.84
CA GLN A 20 4.71 6.14 -1.23
C GLN A 20 5.82 6.63 -0.30
N ASN A 21 6.65 7.58 -0.74
CA ASN A 21 7.72 8.14 0.09
C ASN A 21 7.16 8.82 1.35
N LYS A 22 6.11 9.63 1.22
CA LYS A 22 5.44 10.28 2.37
C LYS A 22 4.88 9.26 3.37
N ILE A 23 4.27 8.19 2.88
CA ILE A 23 3.70 7.15 3.75
C ILE A 23 4.80 6.33 4.45
N LEU A 24 5.89 6.04 3.76
CA LEU A 24 7.02 5.35 4.39
C LEU A 24 7.67 6.21 5.47
N GLU A 25 7.86 7.50 5.22
CA GLU A 25 8.36 8.46 6.21
C GLU A 25 7.42 8.60 7.42
N LEU A 26 6.10 8.75 7.19
CA LEU A 26 5.10 8.86 8.27
C LEU A 26 5.05 7.62 9.17
N LEU A 27 5.36 6.45 8.63
CA LEU A 27 5.34 5.18 9.34
C LEU A 27 6.72 4.78 9.88
N ASP A 28 7.75 5.63 9.69
CA ASP A 28 9.14 5.36 10.03
C ASP A 28 9.64 4.02 9.45
N ILE A 29 9.24 3.74 8.20
CA ILE A 29 9.61 2.53 7.47
C ILE A 29 10.77 2.87 6.54
N ASP A 30 11.91 2.21 6.77
CA ASP A 30 13.04 2.33 5.87
C ASP A 30 12.70 1.89 4.44
N GLU A 31 13.01 2.75 3.47
CA GLU A 31 12.68 2.53 2.06
C GLU A 31 13.37 1.28 1.49
N SER A 32 14.60 0.99 1.93
CA SER A 32 15.35 -0.18 1.50
C SER A 32 14.75 -1.46 2.07
N TYR A 33 14.28 -1.43 3.32
CA TYR A 33 13.53 -2.52 3.95
C TYR A 33 12.20 -2.76 3.24
N TYR A 34 11.47 -1.69 2.91
CA TYR A 34 10.24 -1.78 2.13
C TYR A 34 10.52 -2.41 0.76
N LYS A 35 11.45 -1.85 -0.03
CA LYS A 35 11.81 -2.37 -1.35
C LYS A 35 12.30 -3.83 -1.29
N SER A 36 13.05 -4.22 -0.27
CA SER A 36 13.50 -5.62 -0.09
C SER A 36 12.35 -6.60 0.17
N LYS A 37 11.21 -6.14 0.70
CA LYS A 37 10.02 -6.97 0.92
C LYS A 37 9.10 -7.08 -0.30
N TYR A 38 9.25 -6.20 -1.30
CA TYR A 38 8.43 -6.16 -2.53
C TYR A 38 9.24 -6.29 -3.83
N LYS A 39 10.54 -6.57 -3.75
CA LYS A 39 11.35 -7.00 -4.89
C LYS A 39 11.00 -8.47 -5.20
N GLU A 40 10.14 -8.67 -6.19
CA GLU A 40 9.79 -9.95 -6.86
C GLU A 40 8.85 -10.92 -6.11
N PRO A 41 8.09 -11.72 -6.88
CA PRO A 41 6.64 -11.66 -6.89
C PRO A 41 6.09 -11.90 -5.48
N VAL A 42 5.41 -10.88 -4.98
CA VAL A 42 4.59 -10.97 -3.78
C VAL A 42 3.63 -12.13 -4.01
N SER A 43 3.67 -13.16 -3.16
CA SER A 43 2.70 -14.27 -3.16
C SER A 43 1.30 -13.74 -3.47
N ASP A 44 0.66 -14.31 -4.49
CA ASP A 44 -0.68 -13.92 -4.98
C ASP A 44 -1.79 -14.06 -3.92
N PHE A 45 -1.47 -14.56 -2.72
CA PHE A 45 -2.41 -14.70 -1.62
C PHE A 45 -2.27 -13.55 -0.61
N PRO A 46 -3.24 -12.62 -0.56
CA PRO A 46 -3.27 -11.61 0.49
C PRO A 46 -3.56 -12.30 1.84
N SER A 47 -2.73 -12.03 2.85
CA SER A 47 -2.99 -12.49 4.22
C SER A 47 -4.35 -11.99 4.72
N ASP A 48 -4.95 -12.71 5.67
CA ASP A 48 -6.25 -12.35 6.26
C ASP A 48 -6.27 -10.91 6.79
N SER A 49 -5.17 -10.44 7.39
CA SER A 49 -5.02 -9.06 7.85
C SER A 49 -5.04 -8.05 6.68
N ASN A 50 -4.45 -8.39 5.54
CA ASN A 50 -4.46 -7.53 4.35
C ASN A 50 -5.86 -7.49 3.71
N GLN A 51 -6.60 -8.61 3.71
CA GLN A 51 -7.96 -8.65 3.21
C GLN A 51 -8.91 -7.82 4.07
N LYS A 52 -8.79 -7.93 5.39
CA LYS A 52 -9.59 -7.12 6.34
C LYS A 52 -9.33 -5.63 6.13
N PHE A 53 -8.06 -5.25 6.02
CA PHE A 53 -7.70 -3.86 5.79
C PHE A 53 -8.22 -3.35 4.43
N ALA A 54 -8.12 -4.14 3.36
CA ALA A 54 -8.62 -3.74 2.04
C ALA A 54 -10.13 -3.43 2.06
N LYS A 55 -10.91 -4.23 2.80
CA LYS A 55 -12.35 -3.97 3.03
C LYS A 55 -12.59 -2.68 3.83
N GLU A 56 -11.79 -2.43 4.86
CA GLU A 56 -11.89 -1.20 5.65
C GLU A 56 -11.56 0.05 4.80
N MET A 57 -10.57 -0.02 3.90
CA MET A 57 -10.28 1.06 2.96
C MET A 57 -11.37 1.26 1.92
N GLU A 58 -11.91 0.18 1.38
CA GLU A 58 -13.04 0.26 0.45
C GLU A 58 -14.21 1.02 1.07
N CYS A 59 -14.52 0.78 2.35
CA CYS A 59 -15.52 1.56 3.09
C CYS A 59 -15.14 3.04 3.17
N ILE A 60 -13.91 3.39 3.53
CA ILE A 60 -13.47 4.80 3.67
C ILE A 60 -13.53 5.55 2.33
N PHE A 61 -13.10 4.92 1.24
CA PHE A 61 -13.08 5.55 -0.08
C PHE A 61 -14.46 5.58 -0.76
N ASN A 62 -15.37 4.64 -0.43
CA ASN A 62 -16.74 4.62 -0.96
C ASN A 62 -17.74 5.44 -0.12
N LEU A 63 -17.40 5.83 1.12
CA LEU A 63 -18.24 6.67 1.98
C LEU A 63 -18.30 8.15 1.56
N ASN A 64 -17.43 8.60 0.64
CA ASN A 64 -17.37 9.98 0.16
C ASN A 64 -18.02 10.17 -1.23
N LYS A 65 -18.97 9.30 -1.60
CA LYS A 65 -19.74 9.40 -2.85
C LYS A 65 -21.19 9.76 -2.60
#